data_AF-X1R2R6-F1
#
_entry.id   AF-X1R2R6-F1
#
_cell.length_a   1.000
_cell.length_b   1.000
_cell.length_c   1.000
_cell.angle_alpha   90.00
_cell.angle_beta   90.00
_cell.angle_gamma   90.00
#
_symmetry.space_group_name_H-M   'P 1'
#
loop_
_entity.id
_entity.type
_entity.pdbx_description
1 polymer ?
#
loop_
_entity_poly.entity_id
_entity_poly.type
_entity_poly.pdbx_seq_one_letter_code
_entity_poly.pdbx_strand_id
1 'polypeptide(L)' 'AVGLDFKEVPAELLEADKKRSELRLKLAQAGARKAPEDEIAKLQADLEIAEATFQNMKASYGL' A
#
# COMPACT_ATOMS: atom_id res chain seq x y z
N ALA A 1 -5.99 8.30 33.25
CA ALA A 1 -5.23 7.80 32.08
C ALA A 1 -6.25 7.37 31.05
N VAL A 2 -6.32 8.03 29.90
CA VAL A 2 -7.21 7.59 28.81
C VAL A 2 -6.49 6.40 28.21
N GLY A 3 -6.96 5.19 28.53
CA GLY A 3 -6.45 3.96 27.91
C GLY A 3 -6.78 4.06 26.44
N LEU A 4 -5.77 4.37 25.63
CA LEU A 4 -5.86 4.15 24.20
C LEU A 4 -5.96 2.64 24.05
N ASP A 5 -7.16 2.12 23.82
CA ASP A 5 -7.37 0.78 23.29
C ASP A 5 -6.59 0.72 21.96
N PHE A 6 -5.32 0.34 22.03
CA PHE A 6 -4.53 -0.01 20.88
C PHE A 6 -5.20 -1.25 20.30
N LYS A 7 -6.18 -1.07 19.40
CA LYS A 7 -6.55 -2.11 18.45
C LYS A 7 -5.26 -2.46 17.73
N GLU A 8 -4.66 -3.59 18.10
CA GLU A 8 -3.48 -4.11 17.43
C GLU A 8 -3.79 -4.16 15.94
N VAL A 9 -3.05 -3.38 15.17
CA VAL A 9 -3.20 -3.39 13.71
C VAL A 9 -2.78 -4.79 13.26
N PRO A 10 -3.64 -5.53 12.55
CA PRO A 10 -3.32 -6.88 12.10
C PRO A 10 -2.02 -6.87 11.31
N ALA A 11 -1.14 -7.83 11.57
CA ALA A 11 0.15 -7.93 10.89
C ALA A 11 -0.01 -7.92 9.36
N GLU A 12 -1.02 -8.61 8.86
CA GLU A 12 -1.36 -8.66 7.43
C GLU A 12 -1.71 -7.27 6.86
N LEU A 13 -2.39 -6.43 7.65
CA LEU A 13 -2.73 -5.06 7.25
C LEU A 13 -1.49 -4.15 7.21
N LEU A 14 -0.55 -4.34 8.16
CA LEU A 14 0.75 -3.67 8.14
C LEU A 14 1.60 -4.11 6.93
N GLU A 15 1.59 -5.40 6.60
CA GLU A 15 2.28 -5.93 5.42
C GLU A 15 1.69 -5.37 4.12
N ALA A 16 0.36 -5.29 4.03
CA ALA A 16 -0.32 -4.68 2.89
C ALA A 16 0.01 -3.19 2.76
N ASP A 17 0.04 -2.44 3.87
CA ASP A 17 0.44 -1.03 3.84
C ASP A 17 1.90 -0.84 3.42
N LYS A 18 2.80 -1.68 3.93
CA LYS A 18 4.21 -1.68 3.56
C LYS A 18 4.37 -1.93 2.07
N LYS A 19 3.71 -2.96 1.53
CA LYS A 19 3.75 -3.30 0.10
C LYS A 19 3.25 -2.14 -0.77
N ARG A 20 2.14 -1.51 -0.38
CA ARG A 20 1.60 -0.32 -1.07
C ARG A 20 2.61 0.84 -1.05
N SER A 21 3.22 1.10 0.10
CA SER A 21 4.20 2.17 0.27
C SER A 21 5.47 1.93 -0.55
N GLU A 22 5.95 0.68 -0.61
CA GLU A 22 7.08 0.29 -1.46
C GLU A 22 6.76 0.48 -2.95
N LEU A 23 5.55 0.13 -3.39
CA LEU A 23 5.12 0.32 -4.78
C LEU A 23 5.01 1.80 -5.16
N ARG A 24 4.49 2.65 -4.26
CA ARG A 24 4.49 4.12 -4.46
C ARG A 24 5.90 4.67 -4.59
N LEU A 25 6.81 4.22 -3.74
CA LEU A 25 8.21 4.64 -3.80
C LEU A 25 8.86 4.20 -5.12
N LYS A 26 8.64 2.95 -5.55
CA LYS A 26 9.13 2.45 -6.84
C LYS A 26 8.57 3.22 -8.01
N LEU A 27 7.27 3.54 -8.00
CA LEU A 27 6.62 4.33 -9.04
C LEU A 27 7.20 5.75 -9.10
N ALA A 28 7.40 6.41 -7.96
CA ALA A 28 8.03 7.71 -7.90
C ALA A 28 9.47 7.69 -8.44
N GLN A 29 10.25 6.67 -8.06
CA GLN A 29 11.61 6.48 -8.59
C GLN A 29 11.61 6.20 -10.10
N ALA A 30 10.67 5.38 -10.59
CA ALA A 30 10.51 5.09 -12.00
C ALA A 30 10.19 6.36 -12.82
N GLY A 31 9.31 7.22 -12.30
CA GLY A 31 9.04 8.54 -12.89
C GLY A 31 10.27 9.45 -12.87
N ALA A 32 10.99 9.51 -11.75
CA ALA A 32 12.19 10.33 -11.61
C ALA A 32 13.31 9.93 -12.58
N ARG A 33 13.48 8.63 -12.83
CA ARG A 33 14.48 8.10 -13.77
C ARG A 33 13.99 8.06 -15.23
N LYS A 34 12.76 8.50 -15.51
CA LYS A 34 12.10 8.40 -16.83
C LYS A 34 12.13 6.95 -17.37
N ALA A 35 11.72 6.02 -16.52
CA ALA A 35 11.57 4.61 -16.90
C ALA A 35 10.60 4.45 -18.08
N PRO A 36 10.67 3.33 -18.82
CA PRO A 36 9.74 3.03 -19.90
C PRO A 36 8.28 3.08 -19.43
N GLU A 37 7.37 3.52 -20.30
CA GLU A 37 5.94 3.61 -20.00
C GLU A 37 5.34 2.26 -19.58
N ASP A 38 5.80 1.15 -20.17
CA ASP A 38 5.37 -0.20 -19.81
C ASP A 38 5.71 -0.53 -18.34
N GLU A 39 6.88 -0.11 -17.87
CA GLU A 39 7.31 -0.32 -16.49
C GLU A 39 6.49 0.54 -15.52
N ILE A 40 6.23 1.80 -15.89
CA ILE A 40 5.40 2.73 -15.11
C ILE A 40 3.96 2.20 -15.03
N ALA A 41 3.39 1.76 -16.15
CA ALA A 41 2.04 1.20 -16.23
C ALA A 41 1.91 -0.06 -15.37
N LYS A 42 2.92 -0.94 -15.39
CA LYS A 42 2.95 -2.12 -14.54
C LYS A 42 3.00 -1.75 -13.05
N LEU A 43 3.86 -0.80 -12.66
CA LEU A 43 3.94 -0.32 -11.28
C LEU A 43 2.65 0.36 -10.81
N GLN A 44 1.94 1.06 -11.70
CA GLN A 44 0.63 1.64 -11.42
C GLN A 44 -0.44 0.58 -11.20
N ALA A 45 -0.50 -0.45 -12.05
CA ALA A 45 -1.44 -1.56 -11.90
C ALA A 45 -1.17 -2.34 -10.60
N ASP A 46 0.10 -2.66 -10.32
CA ASP A 46 0.50 -3.32 -9.07
C ASP A 46 0.12 -2.48 -7.83
N LEU A 47 0.32 -1.16 -7.91
CA LEU A 47 -0.07 -0.23 -6.84
C LEU A 47 -1.58 -0.23 -6.64
N GLU A 48 -2.38 -0.11 -7.70
CA GLU A 48 -3.84 -0.11 -7.61
C GLU A 48 -4.39 -1.39 -6.95
N ILE A 49 -3.83 -2.55 -7.31
CA ILE A 49 -4.17 -3.83 -6.68
C ILE A 49 -3.81 -3.81 -5.18
N ALA A 50 -2.63 -3.31 -4.82
CA ALA A 50 -2.21 -3.22 -3.42
C ALA A 50 -3.08 -2.24 -2.62
N GLU A 51 -3.51 -1.14 -3.22
CA GLU A 51 -4.43 -0.17 -2.60
C GLU A 51 -5.80 -0.81 -2.35
N ALA A 52 -6.37 -1.47 -3.35
CA ALA A 52 -7.65 -2.16 -3.24
C ALA A 52 -7.58 -3.26 -2.17
N THR A 53 -6.49 -4.02 -2.14
CA THR A 53 -6.26 -5.07 -1.12
C THR A 53 -6.22 -4.46 0.27
N PHE A 54 -5.43 -3.40 0.48
CA PHE A 54 -5.33 -2.72 1.76
C PHE A 54 -6.69 -2.15 2.23
N GLN A 55 -7.45 -1.52 1.34
CA GLN A 55 -8.78 -0.99 1.68
C GLN A 55 -9.78 -2.09 2.04
N ASN A 56 -9.78 -3.20 1.29
CA ASN A 56 -10.65 -4.35 1.59
C ASN A 56 -10.29 -4.98 2.95
N MET A 57 -9.00 -5.13 3.26
CA MET A 57 -8.55 -5.64 4.54
C MET A 57 -8.94 -4.68 5.67
N LYS A 58 -8.69 -3.38 5.50
CA LYS A 58 -9.06 -2.34 6.46
C LYS A 58 -10.56 -2.38 6.77
N ALA A 59 -11.40 -2.48 5.75
CA ALA A 59 -12.85 -2.64 5.89
C ALA A 59 -13.23 -3.94 6.62
N SER A 60 -12.55 -5.05 6.32
CA SER A 60 -12.78 -6.36 6.95
C SER A 60 -12.47 -6.36 8.46
N TYR A 61 -11.49 -5.55 8.88
CA TYR A 61 -11.17 -5.36 10.30
C TYR A 61 -11.98 -4.23 10.98
N GLY A 62 -12.89 -3.56 10.25
CA GLY A 62 -13.70 -2.46 10.76
C GLY A 62 -12.87 -1.23 11.16
N LEU A 63 -11.81 -0.93 10.39
CA LEU A 63 -10.88 0.18 10.59
C LEU A 63 -11.12 1.32 9.58
#